data_AF-A0A7J9JDZ7-F1
#
_entry.id   AF-A0A7J9JDZ7-F1
#
_cell.length_a   1.000
_cell.length_b   1.000
_cell.length_c   1.000
_cell.angle_alpha   90.00
_cell.angle_beta   90.00
_cell.angle_gamma   90.00
#
_symmetry.space_group_name_H-M   'P 1'
#
loop_
_entity.id
_entity.type
_entity.pdbx_description
1 polymer ?
#
loop_
_entity_poly.entity_id
_entity_poly.type
_entity_poly.pdbx_seq_one_letter_code
_entity_poly.pdbx_strand_id
1 'polypeptide(L)'
;KEIEGLPATSLGLAAQTAVSKGHENATAENGPWMITLDAPCLFAVMQHARNRALREEVYRANITRASSGDLDNTPIINQILKLRMEKARLLNYNNYAEV
;
A
#
# COMPACT_ATOMS: atom_id res chain seq x y z
N LYS A 1 16.89 -16.57 -2.20
CA LYS A 1 16.51 -15.93 -0.88
C LYS A 1 15.23 -15.12 -1.09
N GLU A 2 14.39 -14.89 -0.09
CA GLU A 2 13.11 -14.19 -0.30
C GLU A 2 13.26 -12.79 -0.91
N ILE A 3 14.29 -12.07 -0.48
CA ILE A 3 14.65 -10.70 -0.93
C ILE A 3 15.56 -10.65 -2.17
N GLU A 4 15.78 -11.78 -2.85
CA GLU A 4 16.71 -11.83 -3.98
C GLU A 4 16.27 -10.91 -5.12
N GLY A 5 17.22 -10.12 -5.64
CA GLY A 5 17.01 -9.17 -6.72
C GLY A 5 16.73 -7.73 -6.25
N LEU A 6 16.38 -7.52 -4.97
CA LEU A 6 16.19 -6.17 -4.45
C LEU A 6 17.49 -5.35 -4.50
N PRO A 7 17.44 -4.09 -4.95
CA PRO A 7 18.60 -3.20 -4.95
C PRO A 7 19.10 -2.94 -3.52
N ALA A 8 20.41 -2.71 -3.39
CA ALA A 8 21.03 -2.39 -2.09
C ALA A 8 20.41 -1.17 -1.42
N THR A 9 19.98 -0.17 -2.20
CA THR A 9 19.27 1.02 -1.71
C THR A 9 17.94 0.66 -1.05
N SER A 10 17.17 -0.22 -1.67
CA SER A 10 15.88 -0.70 -1.14
C SER A 10 16.07 -1.56 0.11
N LEU A 11 17.11 -2.41 0.13
CA LEU A 11 17.47 -3.19 1.32
C LEU A 11 17.92 -2.29 2.47
N GLY A 12 18.68 -1.23 2.19
CA GLY A 12 19.07 -0.23 3.18
C GLY A 12 17.86 0.48 3.79
N LEU A 13 16.90 0.90 2.96
CA LEU A 13 15.66 1.52 3.45
C LEU A 13 14.84 0.55 4.31
N ALA A 14 14.65 -0.69 3.83
CA ALA A 14 13.89 -1.71 4.57
C ALA A 14 14.56 -2.10 5.90
N ALA A 15 15.90 -2.12 5.95
CA ALA A 15 16.64 -2.33 7.19
C ALA A 15 16.49 -1.14 8.15
N GLN A 16 16.58 0.10 7.65
CA GLN A 16 16.34 1.30 8.47
C GLN A 16 14.93 1.32 9.06
N THR A 17 13.92 0.93 8.28
CA THR A 17 12.55 0.76 8.77
C THR A 17 12.50 -0.32 9.86
N ALA A 18 13.20 -1.44 9.70
CA ALA A 18 13.27 -2.48 10.72
C ALA A 18 13.92 -1.97 12.02
N VAL A 19 15.01 -1.20 11.94
CA VAL A 19 15.64 -0.54 13.11
C VAL A 19 14.63 0.35 13.82
N SER A 20 13.88 1.18 13.09
CA SER A 20 12.86 2.07 13.66
C SER A 20 11.71 1.34 14.38
N LYS A 21 11.57 0.03 14.14
CA LYS A 21 10.57 -0.85 14.75
C LYS A 21 11.15 -1.82 15.79
N GLY A 22 12.40 -1.60 16.21
CA GLY A 22 13.04 -2.33 17.32
C GLY A 22 14.04 -3.40 16.90
N HIS A 23 14.35 -3.55 15.61
CA HIS A 23 15.39 -4.47 15.14
C HIS A 23 16.75 -3.76 15.03
N GLU A 24 17.38 -3.44 16.15
CA GLU A 24 18.58 -2.58 16.24
C GLU A 24 19.77 -3.06 15.40
N ASN A 25 19.91 -4.38 15.21
CA ASN A 25 21.02 -4.98 14.45
C ASN A 25 20.72 -5.11 12.95
N ALA A 26 19.61 -4.56 12.46
CA ALA A 26 19.23 -4.67 11.05
C ALA A 26 20.18 -3.87 10.15
N THR A 27 20.80 -4.56 9.18
CA THR A 27 21.62 -3.93 8.14
C THR A 27 21.12 -4.25 6.74
N ALA A 28 21.58 -3.49 5.75
CA ALA A 28 21.22 -3.74 4.35
C ALA A 28 21.65 -5.14 3.88
N GLU A 29 22.79 -5.63 4.35
CA GLU A 29 23.43 -6.88 3.93
C GLU A 29 22.84 -8.12 4.63
N ASN A 30 22.53 -7.99 5.92
CA ASN A 30 22.19 -9.14 6.77
C ASN A 30 20.75 -9.13 7.29
N GLY A 31 20.03 -8.01 7.16
CA GLY A 31 18.67 -7.88 7.67
C GLY A 31 18.59 -7.91 9.20
N PRO A 32 17.39 -8.05 9.79
CA PRO A 32 16.11 -8.24 9.10
C PRO A 32 15.67 -6.99 8.31
N TRP A 33 14.82 -7.19 7.30
CA TRP A 33 14.27 -6.13 6.46
C TRP A 33 12.78 -6.00 6.70
N MET A 34 12.28 -4.78 6.87
CA MET A 34 10.85 -4.52 6.96
C MET A 34 10.33 -3.92 5.66
N ILE A 35 9.50 -4.68 4.95
CA ILE A 35 8.84 -4.24 3.73
C ILE A 35 7.53 -3.53 4.10
N THR A 36 7.36 -2.31 3.60
CA THR A 36 6.19 -1.46 3.81
C THR A 36 5.44 -1.22 2.49
N LEU A 37 4.21 -0.70 2.58
CA LEU A 37 3.33 -0.48 1.43
C LEU A 37 3.36 0.96 0.87
N ASP A 38 4.31 1.79 1.33
CA ASP A 38 4.60 3.07 0.70
C ASP A 38 5.32 2.86 -0.65
N ALA A 39 5.19 3.84 -1.53
CA ALA A 39 5.59 3.72 -2.94
C ALA A 39 7.04 3.25 -3.14
N PRO A 40 8.07 3.81 -2.46
CA PRO A 40 9.45 3.35 -2.58
C PRO A 40 9.64 1.84 -2.34
N CYS A 41 9.11 1.31 -1.23
CA CYS A 41 9.23 -0.12 -0.88
C CYS A 41 8.39 -1.00 -1.82
N LEU A 42 7.15 -0.61 -2.08
CA LEU A 42 6.25 -1.33 -2.97
C LEU A 42 6.84 -1.50 -4.37
N PHE A 43 7.31 -0.40 -4.98
CA PHE A 43 7.83 -0.45 -6.34
C PHE A 43 9.14 -1.23 -6.41
N ALA A 44 10.02 -1.12 -5.42
CA ALA A 44 11.24 -1.92 -5.37
C ALA A 44 10.95 -3.42 -5.41
N VAL A 45 9.97 -3.88 -4.63
CA VAL A 45 9.52 -5.29 -4.65
C VAL A 45 8.94 -5.66 -6.01
N MET A 46 8.02 -4.86 -6.53
CA MET A 46 7.34 -5.18 -7.79
C MET A 46 8.27 -5.19 -9.00
N GLN A 47 9.28 -4.32 -9.02
CA GLN A 47 10.21 -4.17 -10.14
C GLN A 47 11.40 -5.12 -10.08
N HIS A 48 11.88 -5.48 -8.89
CA HIS A 48 13.19 -6.13 -8.75
C HIS A 48 13.18 -7.46 -8.00
N ALA A 49 12.20 -7.73 -7.13
CA ALA A 49 12.17 -8.98 -6.40
C ALA A 49 12.01 -10.16 -7.36
N ARG A 50 12.93 -11.12 -7.34
CA ARG A 50 12.86 -12.34 -8.16
C ARG A 50 11.82 -13.31 -7.61
N ASN A 51 11.60 -13.31 -6.30
CA ASN A 51 10.62 -14.16 -5.65
C ASN A 51 9.18 -13.76 -6.05
N ARG A 52 8.52 -14.60 -6.84
CA ARG A 52 7.13 -14.38 -7.29
C ARG A 52 6.14 -14.36 -6.14
N ALA A 53 6.32 -15.21 -5.13
CA ALA A 53 5.42 -15.28 -3.98
C ALA A 53 5.47 -13.96 -3.18
N LEU A 54 6.66 -13.41 -2.97
CA LEU A 54 6.83 -12.10 -2.32
C LEU A 54 6.13 -10.99 -3.13
N ARG A 55 6.29 -10.97 -4.46
CA ARG A 55 5.57 -10.00 -5.30
C ARG A 55 4.07 -10.15 -5.19
N GLU A 56 3.55 -11.37 -5.16
CA GLU A 56 2.12 -11.64 -5.02
C GLU A 56 1.58 -11.18 -3.67
N GLU A 57 2.27 -11.49 -2.58
CA GLU A 57 1.87 -11.10 -1.23
C GLU A 57 1.82 -9.58 -1.08
N VAL A 58 2.90 -8.89 -1.46
CA VAL A 58 2.98 -7.42 -1.39
C VAL A 58 1.95 -6.77 -2.32
N TYR A 59 1.74 -7.31 -3.52
CA TYR A 59 0.71 -6.82 -4.43
C TYR A 59 -0.68 -6.93 -3.82
N ARG A 60 -1.05 -8.11 -3.31
CA ARG A 60 -2.37 -8.35 -2.69
C ARG A 60 -2.58 -7.44 -1.50
N ALA A 61 -1.60 -7.37 -0.58
CA ALA A 61 -1.66 -6.48 0.57
C ALA A 61 -1.88 -5.01 0.15
N ASN A 62 -1.24 -4.56 -0.93
CA ASN A 62 -1.39 -3.20 -1.44
C ASN A 62 -2.76 -2.90 -2.05
N ILE A 63 -3.33 -3.83 -2.85
CA ILE A 63 -4.60 -3.61 -3.54
C ILE A 63 -5.83 -3.77 -2.63
N THR A 64 -5.69 -4.46 -1.49
CA THR A 64 -6.76 -4.64 -0.50
C THR A 64 -6.62 -3.70 0.71
N ARG A 65 -5.84 -2.62 0.60
CA ARG A 65 -5.75 -1.62 1.67
C ARG A 65 -7.10 -0.95 1.89
N ALA A 66 -7.44 -0.77 3.16
CA ALA A 66 -8.65 -0.07 3.58
C ALA A 66 -9.94 -0.64 2.92
N SER A 67 -10.01 -1.97 2.77
CA SER A 67 -11.14 -2.65 2.11
C SER A 67 -11.80 -3.72 2.99
N SER A 68 -11.49 -3.78 4.29
CA SER A 68 -12.09 -4.70 5.26
C SER A 68 -11.83 -4.26 6.69
N GLY A 69 -12.62 -4.78 7.64
CA GLY A 69 -12.50 -4.48 9.07
C GLY A 69 -12.73 -3.01 9.41
N ASP A 70 -12.07 -2.53 10.46
CA ASP A 70 -12.25 -1.16 10.98
C ASP A 70 -11.78 -0.06 10.00
N LEU A 71 -10.99 -0.44 8.98
CA LEU A 71 -10.44 0.47 7.98
C LEU A 71 -11.17 0.38 6.63
N ASP A 72 -12.31 -0.32 6.53
CA ASP A 72 -13.04 -0.47 5.27
C ASP A 72 -13.64 0.85 4.78
N ASN A 73 -13.15 1.32 3.63
CA ASN A 73 -13.65 2.52 2.94
C ASN A 73 -14.86 2.24 2.05
N THR A 74 -15.23 0.98 1.80
CA THR A 74 -16.39 0.60 0.98
C THR A 74 -17.69 1.29 1.43
N PRO A 75 -18.12 1.20 2.71
CA PRO A 75 -19.33 1.88 3.18
C PRO A 75 -19.22 3.41 3.11
N ILE A 76 -18.03 3.97 3.32
CA ILE A 76 -17.77 5.42 3.22
C ILE A 76 -17.97 5.90 1.79
N ILE A 77 -17.41 5.19 0.80
CA ILE A 77 -17.58 5.51 -0.62
C ILE A 77 -19.06 5.45 -1.01
N ASN A 78 -19.80 4.43 -0.58
CA ASN A 78 -21.23 4.32 -0.83
C ASN A 78 -22.01 5.53 -0.27
N GLN A 79 -21.69 5.95 0.95
CA GLN A 79 -22.32 7.12 1.55
C GLN A 79 -21.96 8.42 0.82
N ILE A 80 -20.69 8.58 0.40
CA ILE A 80 -20.25 9.74 -0.39
C ILE A 80 -21.03 9.80 -1.71
N LEU A 81 -21.17 8.69 -2.43
CA LEU A 81 -21.88 8.65 -3.71
C LEU A 81 -23.38 8.99 -3.53
N LYS A 82 -24.01 8.48 -2.47
CA LYS A 82 -25.39 8.81 -2.11
C LYS A 82 -25.56 10.31 -1.87
N LEU A 83 -24.73 10.89 -1.01
CA LEU A 83 -24.79 12.32 -0.67
C LEU A 83 -24.48 13.22 -1.89
N ARG A 84 -23.54 12.81 -2.75
CA ARG A 84 -23.23 13.51 -4.01
C ARG A 84 -24.42 13.51 -4.96
N MET A 85 -25.14 12.40 -5.07
CA MET A 85 -26.37 12.32 -5.86
C MET A 85 -27.49 13.20 -5.27
N GLU A 86 -27.68 13.17 -3.95
CA GLU A 86 -28.66 14.04 -3.26
C GLU A 86 -28.35 15.53 -3.51
N LYS A 87 -27.08 15.94 -3.38
CA LYS A 87 -26.65 17.31 -3.69
C LYS A 87 -26.95 17.70 -5.14
N ALA A 88 -26.66 16.83 -6.11
CA ALA A 88 -26.93 17.12 -7.52
C ALA A 88 -28.42 17.38 -7.77
N ARG A 89 -29.28 16.53 -7.20
CA ARG A 89 -30.75 16.67 -7.31
C ARG A 89 -31.26 17.96 -6.67
N LEU A 90 -30.73 18.34 -5.50
CA LEU A 90 -31.08 19.61 -4.85
C LEU A 90 -30.73 20.84 -5.70
N LEU A 91 -29.73 20.72 -6.56
CA LEU A 91 -29.27 21.78 -7.48
C LEU A 91 -29.88 21.64 -8.89
N ASN A 92 -30.85 20.73 -9.09
CA ASN A 92 -31.49 20.45 -10.38
C ASN A 92 -30.56 19.89 -11.48
N TYR A 93 -29.49 19.19 -11.10
CA TYR A 93 -28.64 18.42 -12.01
C TYR A 93 -29.01 16.94 -12.00
N ASN A 94 -28.71 16.20 -13.07
CA ASN A 94 -29.04 14.77 -13.18
C ASN A 94 -28.09 13.88 -12.36
N ASN A 95 -26.84 14.31 -12.19
CA ASN A 95 -25.81 13.58 -11.47
C ASN A 95 -24.72 14.53 -10.97
N TYR A 96 -23.83 14.03 -10.10
CA TYR A 96 -22.79 14.86 -9.48
C TYR A 96 -21.68 15.31 -10.45
N ALA A 97 -21.50 14.64 -11.60
CA ALA A 97 -20.48 15.06 -12.58
C ALA A 97 -20.89 16.33 -13.34
N GLU A 98 -22.18 16.70 -13.31
CA GLU A 98 -22.71 17.93 -13.91
C GLU A 98 -22.69 19.14 -12.96
N VAL A 99 -22.52 18.91 -11.65
CA VAL A 99 -22.50 19.92 -10.57
C VAL A 99 -21.17 20.67 -10.54
#